data_AF-A0A9E3J3Z9-F1
#
_entry.id   AF-A0A9E3J3Z9-F1
#
_cell.length_a   1.000
_cell.length_b   1.000
_cell.length_c   1.000
_cell.angle_alpha   90.00
_cell.angle_beta   90.00
_cell.angle_gamma   90.00
#
_symmetry.space_group_name_H-M   'P 1'
#
loop_
_entity.id
_entity.type
_entity.pdbx_description
1 polymer ?
#
loop_
_entity_poly.entity_id
_entity_poly.type
_entity_poly.pdbx_seq_one_letter_code
_entity_poly.pdbx_strand_id
1 'polypeptide(L)' 'HAVETLMLPVMAPWSKISEVIDYVREVKPQRAYDIHDALLTDLARPVYDNQIGALGGAEHLRLQPRESAAL' A
#
# COMPACT_ATOMS: atom_id res chain seq x y z
N HIS A 1 -11.31 -1.98 17.50
CA HIS A 1 -12.12 -1.95 16.26
C HIS A 1 -11.24 -2.42 15.11
N ALA A 2 -11.76 -3.22 14.18
CA ALA A 2 -10.99 -3.63 13.00
C ALA A 2 -10.85 -2.47 12.01
N VAL A 3 -9.70 -2.33 11.36
CA VAL A 3 -9.50 -1.35 10.29
C VAL A 3 -10.04 -1.95 9.01
N GLU A 4 -11.03 -1.29 8.42
CA GLU A 4 -11.56 -1.73 7.13
C GLU A 4 -10.65 -1.29 5.99
N THR A 5 -10.33 0.01 5.96
CA THR A 5 -9.55 0.62 4.88
C THR A 5 -8.34 1.36 5.45
N LEU A 6 -7.14 1.02 4.96
CA LEU A 6 -5.87 1.69 5.29
C LEU A 6 -5.39 2.52 4.09
N MET A 7 -5.12 3.81 4.29
CA MET A 7 -4.37 4.61 3.31
C MET A 7 -2.88 4.39 3.58
N LEU A 8 -2.20 3.64 2.72
CA LEU A 8 -0.87 3.09 2.93
C LEU A 8 0.21 3.98 2.26
N PRO A 9 1.09 4.65 3.03
CA PRO A 9 2.25 5.32 2.47
C PRO A 9 3.24 4.28 1.95
N VAL A 10 3.32 4.10 0.62
CA VAL A 10 4.14 3.02 0.04
C VAL A 10 5.61 3.35 -0.10
N MET A 11 5.97 4.63 -0.22
CA MET A 11 7.37 4.99 -0.40
C MET A 11 7.74 6.38 0.11
N ALA A 12 8.89 6.48 0.77
CA ALA A 12 9.59 7.72 1.02
C ALA A 12 11.12 7.51 0.87
N PRO A 13 11.92 8.57 0.71
CA PRO A 13 13.39 8.46 0.58
C PRO A 13 14.10 7.76 1.76
N TRP A 14 13.43 7.66 2.92
CA TRP A 14 13.93 7.04 4.14
C TRP A 14 13.28 5.69 4.48
N SER A 15 12.26 5.25 3.74
CA SER A 15 11.51 4.03 4.05
C SER A 15 12.13 2.78 3.43
N LYS A 16 12.02 1.63 4.10
CA LYS A 16 12.21 0.31 3.47
C LYS A 16 10.86 -0.34 3.20
N ILE A 17 10.73 -1.01 2.05
CA ILE A 17 9.49 -1.74 1.71
C ILE A 17 9.09 -2.80 2.76
N SER A 18 10.08 -3.40 3.44
CA SER A 18 9.81 -4.35 4.53
C SER A 18 9.05 -3.71 5.69
N GLU A 19 9.31 -2.44 6.01
CA GLU A 19 8.63 -1.72 7.09
C GLU A 19 7.17 -1.41 6.70
N VAL A 20 6.91 -1.13 5.42
CA VAL A 20 5.56 -0.96 4.88
C VAL A 20 4.76 -2.26 4.98
N ILE A 21 5.39 -3.39 4.61
CA ILE A 21 4.79 -4.72 4.71
C ILE A 21 4.48 -5.08 6.17
N ASP A 22 5.43 -4.87 7.08
CA ASP A 22 5.23 -5.14 8.50
C ASP A 22 4.12 -4.26 9.09
N TYR A 23 4.00 -3.01 8.63
CA TYR A 23 2.90 -2.12 9.03
C TYR A 23 1.53 -2.65 8.60
N VAL A 24 1.38 -3.14 7.36
CA VAL A 24 0.12 -3.77 6.90
C VAL A 24 -0.22 -4.99 7.76
N ARG A 25 0.78 -5.84 8.05
CA ARG A 25 0.60 -7.05 8.88
C ARG A 25 0.23 -6.74 10.33
N GLU A 26 0.73 -5.63 10.87
CA GLU A 26 0.41 -5.18 12.23
C GLU A 26 -1.02 -4.62 12.30
N VAL A 27 -1.40 -3.77 11.33
CA VAL A 27 -2.73 -3.14 11.29
C VAL A 27 -3.83 -4.14 10.94
N LYS A 28 -3.52 -5.13 10.09
CA LYS A 28 -4.47 -6.15 9.57
C LYS A 28 -5.73 -5.52 8.94
N PRO A 29 -5.59 -4.59 7.98
CA PRO A 29 -6.76 -4.00 7.34
C PRO A 29 -7.47 -5.02 6.44
N GLN A 30 -8.73 -4.78 6.09
CA GLN A 30 -9.38 -5.57 5.04
C GLN A 30 -8.79 -5.22 3.66
N ARG A 31 -8.59 -3.91 3.41
CA ARG A 31 -7.98 -3.38 2.18
C ARG A 31 -7.03 -2.21 2.46
N ALA A 32 -6.02 -2.07 1.63
CA ALA A 32 -5.05 -0.99 1.67
C ALA A 32 -4.98 -0.27 0.30
N TYR A 33 -5.08 1.05 0.32
CA TYR A 33 -4.91 1.90 -0.87
C TYR A 33 -3.63 2.72 -0.80
N ASP A 34 -2.89 2.75 -1.89
CA ASP A 34 -1.62 3.46 -1.94
C ASP A 34 -1.76 4.98 -1.87
N ILE A 35 -0.91 5.58 -1.05
CA ILE A 35 -0.62 7.01 -1.03
C ILE A 35 0.90 7.22 -0.97
N HIS A 36 1.33 8.47 -1.17
CA HIS A 36 2.75 8.84 -1.10
C HIS A 36 3.64 8.02 -2.07
N ASP A 37 3.15 7.82 -3.28
CA ASP A 37 3.73 6.94 -4.30
C ASP A 37 4.37 7.71 -5.48
N ALA A 38 4.37 9.04 -5.44
CA ALA A 38 4.78 9.91 -6.56
C ALA A 38 6.25 9.72 -7.00
N LEU A 39 7.11 9.24 -6.10
CA LEU A 39 8.51 8.96 -6.40
C LEU A 39 8.71 7.58 -7.06
N LEU A 40 7.68 6.71 -7.10
CA LEU A 40 7.76 5.41 -7.76
C LEU A 40 7.57 5.57 -9.25
N THR A 41 8.59 5.19 -10.01
CA THR A 41 8.52 5.09 -11.47
C THR A 41 7.71 3.85 -11.89
N ASP A 42 7.31 3.82 -13.15
CA ASP A 42 6.60 2.66 -13.74
C ASP A 42 7.44 1.38 -13.70
N LEU A 43 8.77 1.49 -13.63
CA LEU A 43 9.66 0.34 -13.49
C LEU A 43 9.65 -0.23 -12.06
N ALA A 44 9.64 0.63 -11.05
CA ALA A 44 9.71 0.21 -9.65
C ALA A 44 8.34 -0.24 -9.12
N ARG A 45 7.26 0.36 -9.62
CA ARG A 45 5.91 0.16 -9.10
C ARG A 45 5.46 -1.31 -9.10
N PRO A 46 5.61 -2.11 -10.17
CA PRO A 46 5.22 -3.52 -10.13
C PRO A 46 5.96 -4.32 -9.06
N VAL A 47 7.17 -3.90 -8.67
CA VAL A 47 7.90 -4.55 -7.56
C VAL A 47 7.20 -4.27 -6.23
N TYR A 48 6.78 -3.03 -5.99
CA TYR A 48 6.08 -2.66 -4.76
C TYR A 48 4.71 -3.34 -4.68
N ASP A 49 3.91 -3.27 -5.75
CA ASP A 49 2.58 -3.87 -5.82
C ASP A 49 2.65 -5.38 -5.53
N ASN A 50 3.58 -6.09 -6.18
CA ASN A 50 3.75 -7.53 -5.97
C ASN A 50 4.21 -7.88 -4.56
N GLN A 51 5.18 -7.15 -4.00
CA GLN A 51 5.73 -7.47 -2.68
C GLN A 51 4.72 -7.16 -1.56
N ILE A 52 4.03 -6.02 -1.63
CA ILE A 52 3.01 -5.63 -0.64
C ILE A 52 1.80 -6.56 -0.76
N GLY A 53 1.30 -6.83 -1.97
CA GLY A 53 0.18 -7.74 -2.17
C GLY A 53 0.49 -9.19 -1.73
N ALA A 54 1.69 -9.69 -2.00
CA ALA A 54 2.07 -11.05 -1.63
C ALA A 54 2.39 -11.24 -0.14
N LEU A 55 2.99 -10.23 0.51
CA LEU A 55 3.53 -10.36 1.86
C LEU A 55 2.74 -9.61 2.94
N GLY A 56 1.90 -8.66 2.54
CA GLY A 56 1.12 -7.81 3.47
C GLY A 56 -0.07 -8.52 4.11
N GLY A 57 -0.64 -9.53 3.45
CA GLY A 57 -1.77 -10.32 3.99
C GLY A 57 -3.11 -9.59 4.03
N ALA A 58 -3.24 -8.48 3.29
CA ALA A 58 -4.48 -7.73 3.09
C ALA A 58 -4.66 -7.44 1.59
N GLU A 59 -5.88 -7.13 1.15
CA GLU A 59 -6.12 -6.69 -0.23
C GLU A 59 -5.35 -5.39 -0.49
N HIS A 60 -4.53 -5.36 -1.54
CA HIS A 60 -3.70 -4.21 -1.89
C HIS A 60 -4.18 -3.61 -3.21
N LEU A 61 -4.61 -2.35 -3.16
CA LEU A 61 -5.33 -1.67 -4.23
C LEU A 61 -4.71 -0.30 -4.51
N ARG A 62 -5.00 0.23 -5.70
CA ARG A 62 -4.56 1.56 -6.13
C ARG A 62 -5.72 2.39 -6.63
N LEU A 63 -5.65 3.69 -6.36
CA LEU A 63 -6.44 4.72 -7.02
C LEU A 63 -5.51 5.62 -7.82
N GLN A 64 -5.80 5.82 -9.09
CA GLN A 64 -5.19 6.89 -9.87
C GLN A 64 -5.69 8.25 -9.40
N PRO A 65 -4.95 9.34 -9.67
CA PRO A 65 -5.44 10.67 -9.39
C PRO A 65 -6.86 10.87 -9.97
N ARG A 66 -7.79 11.29 -9.11
CA ARG A 66 -9.23 11.51 -9.38
C ARG A 66 -10.11 10.26 -9.40
N GLU A 67 -9.58 9.07 -9.18
CA GLU A 67 -10.41 7.90 -8.91
C GLU A 67 -10.97 7.93 -7.48
N SER A 68 -12.05 7.19 -7.27
CA SER A 68 -12.70 7.03 -5.97
C SER A 68 -13.17 5.59 -5.77
N ALA A 69 -13.34 5.20 -4.52
CA ALA A 69 -13.89 3.91 -4.11
C ALA A 69 -15.04 4.10 -3.14
N ALA A 70 -16.00 3.18 -3.17
CA ALA A 70 -17.03 3.09 -2.12
C ALA A 70 -16.43 2.42 -0.88
N LEU A 71 -16.74 2.98 0.29
CA LEU A 71 -16.40 2.41 1.58
C LEU A 71 -17.50 1.43 1.99
#